data_AF-A0A6I5CFM4-F1
#
_entry.id   AF-A0A6I5CFM4-F1
#
_cell.length_a   1.000
_cell.length_b   1.000
_cell.length_c   1.000
_cell.angle_alpha   90.00
_cell.angle_beta   90.00
_cell.angle_gamma   90.00
#
_symmetry.space_group_name_H-M   'P 1'
#
loop_
_entity.id
_entity.type
_entity.pdbx_description
1 polymer ?
#
loop_
_entity_poly.entity_id
_entity_poly.type
_entity_poly.pdbx_seq_one_letter_code
_entity_poly.pdbx_strand_id
1 'polypeptide(L)'
;TVWGVNSAGNIYRYTGDQDSNPWKQISGGLKAIDAGSRTSVWGANAGGNIYRYTGNDGSPWVQIPGALTDIGAGADGTVWGVNSAGNIYRYTGDLPG
;
A
#
# COMPACT_ATOMS: atom_id res chain seq x y z
N THR A 1 -10.27 5.87 3.58
CA THR A 1 -10.30 4.39 3.52
C THR A 1 -9.42 3.89 4.64
N VAL A 2 -9.58 2.66 5.14
CA VAL A 2 -8.74 2.16 6.24
C VAL A 2 -8.17 0.81 5.86
N TRP A 3 -6.85 0.71 6.01
CA TRP A 3 -6.06 -0.48 5.74
C TRP A 3 -5.09 -0.73 6.87
N GLY A 4 -4.72 -1.99 7.08
CA GLY A 4 -3.75 -2.38 8.08
C GLY A 4 -3.03 -3.65 7.68
N VAL A 5 -1.83 -3.83 8.26
CA VAL A 5 -1.06 -5.05 8.16
C VAL A 5 -0.76 -5.57 9.56
N ASN A 6 -0.69 -6.88 9.73
CA ASN A 6 -0.29 -7.51 11.00
C ASN A 6 1.18 -7.96 10.96
N SER A 7 1.69 -8.51 12.07
CA SER A 7 3.07 -8.98 12.19
C SER A 7 3.42 -10.18 11.29
N ALA A 8 2.41 -10.94 10.83
CA ALA A 8 2.58 -12.00 9.84
C ALA A 8 2.56 -11.47 8.39
N GLY A 9 2.39 -10.15 8.21
CA GLY A 9 2.29 -9.49 6.92
C GLY A 9 0.94 -9.61 6.25
N ASN A 10 -0.08 -10.16 6.92
CA ASN A 10 -1.43 -10.23 6.35
C ASN A 10 -2.03 -8.82 6.24
N ILE A 11 -2.75 -8.59 5.15
CA ILE A 11 -3.29 -7.29 4.78
C ILE A 11 -4.80 -7.30 5.01
N TYR A 12 -5.32 -6.25 5.64
CA TYR A 12 -6.74 -6.11 5.92
C TYR A 12 -7.24 -4.76 5.45
N ARG A 13 -8.42 -4.76 4.83
CA ARG A 13 -9.18 -3.56 4.49
C ARG A 13 -10.46 -3.53 5.32
N TYR A 14 -10.72 -2.39 5.93
CA TYR A 14 -11.96 -2.15 6.66
C TYR A 14 -13.14 -1.98 5.68
N THR A 15 -14.24 -2.69 5.92
CA THR A 15 -15.44 -2.73 5.05
C THR A 15 -16.65 -1.99 5.63
N GLY A 16 -16.56 -1.45 6.85
CA GLY A 16 -17.66 -0.71 7.51
C GLY A 16 -18.23 -1.46 8.72
N ASP A 17 -18.91 -0.75 9.61
CA ASP A 17 -19.42 -1.28 10.89
C ASP A 17 -20.73 -2.09 10.78
N GLN A 18 -21.09 -2.54 9.57
CA GLN A 18 -22.33 -3.29 9.35
C GLN A 18 -22.21 -4.77 9.74
N ASP A 19 -20.98 -5.30 9.77
CA ASP A 19 -20.69 -6.71 10.03
C ASP A 19 -20.00 -6.90 11.38
N SER A 20 -20.17 -8.07 11.99
CA SER A 20 -19.48 -8.46 13.23
C SER A 20 -17.96 -8.58 13.06
N ASN A 21 -17.49 -8.79 11.83
CA ASN A 21 -16.08 -8.69 11.45
C ASN A 21 -15.93 -7.66 10.32
N PRO A 22 -15.64 -6.39 10.62
CA PRO A 22 -15.59 -5.33 9.63
C PRO A 22 -14.27 -5.30 8.83
N TRP A 23 -13.47 -6.37 8.90
CA TRP A 23 -12.17 -6.48 8.22
C TRP A 23 -12.18 -7.59 7.18
N LYS A 24 -11.91 -7.22 5.94
CA LYS A 24 -11.68 -8.15 4.85
C LYS A 24 -10.18 -8.37 4.67
N GLN A 25 -9.75 -9.63 4.73
CA GLN A 25 -8.38 -10.00 4.37
C GLN A 25 -8.18 -9.87 2.86
N ILE A 26 -7.11 -9.20 2.45
CA ILE A 26 -6.68 -9.04 1.06
C ILE A 26 -5.43 -9.90 0.85
N SER A 27 -5.39 -10.66 -0.23
CA SER A 27 -4.26 -11.54 -0.54
C SER A 27 -2.98 -10.74 -0.77
N GLY A 28 -1.84 -11.31 -0.39
CA GLY A 28 -0.53 -10.66 -0.45
C GLY A 28 0.18 -10.66 0.89
N GLY A 29 1.32 -9.96 0.94
CA GLY A 29 2.14 -9.82 2.14
C GLY A 29 2.85 -8.48 2.18
N LEU A 30 2.54 -7.63 3.15
CA LEU A 30 3.13 -6.30 3.30
C LEU A 30 3.62 -6.07 4.73
N LYS A 31 4.66 -5.25 4.87
CA LYS A 31 5.21 -4.79 6.16
C LYS A 31 4.76 -3.37 6.49
N ALA A 32 4.62 -2.52 5.47
CA ALA A 32 4.13 -1.16 5.58
C ALA A 32 3.02 -0.95 4.54
N ILE A 33 2.00 -0.18 4.92
CA ILE A 33 0.88 0.19 4.05
C ILE A 33 0.45 1.61 4.40
N ASP A 34 0.16 2.41 3.38
CA ASP A 34 -0.47 3.71 3.55
C ASP A 34 -1.57 3.93 2.50
N ALA A 35 -2.59 4.69 2.88
CA ALA A 35 -3.82 4.81 2.14
C ALA A 35 -4.34 6.26 2.09
N GLY A 36 -3.79 7.05 1.18
CA GLY A 36 -4.19 8.44 0.96
C GLY A 36 -5.63 8.59 0.46
N SER A 37 -6.13 7.62 -0.31
CA SER A 37 -7.52 7.63 -0.79
C SER A 37 -8.03 6.21 -1.10
N ARG A 38 -9.29 6.06 -1.52
CA ARG A 38 -9.82 4.76 -1.96
C ARG A 38 -9.08 4.18 -3.17
N THR A 39 -8.46 5.04 -3.98
CA THR A 39 -7.76 4.69 -5.22
C THR A 39 -6.23 4.86 -5.12
N SER A 40 -5.74 5.39 -3.99
CA SER A 40 -4.31 5.53 -3.69
C SER A 40 -4.00 4.76 -2.41
N VAL A 41 -3.62 3.49 -2.59
CA VAL A 41 -3.17 2.61 -1.51
C VAL A 41 -1.89 1.95 -1.96
N TRP A 42 -0.86 2.07 -1.13
CA TRP A 42 0.50 1.67 -1.45
C TRP A 42 1.11 0.92 -0.28
N GLY A 43 2.04 0.00 -0.58
CA GLY A 43 2.71 -0.76 0.45
C GLY A 43 4.08 -1.24 0.05
N ALA A 44 4.89 -1.57 1.06
CA ALA A 44 6.17 -2.25 0.90
C ALA A 44 6.16 -3.59 1.66
N ASN A 45 6.67 -4.65 1.05
CA ASN A 45 6.82 -5.95 1.72
C ASN A 45 8.14 -6.05 2.50
N ALA A 46 8.33 -7.15 3.23
CA ALA A 46 9.54 -7.38 4.02
C ALA A 46 10.83 -7.48 3.18
N GLY A 47 10.73 -7.85 1.90
CA GLY A 47 11.83 -7.85 0.93
C GLY A 47 12.10 -6.49 0.28
N GLY A 48 11.34 -5.46 0.67
CA GLY A 48 11.43 -4.11 0.13
C GLY A 48 10.66 -3.89 -1.17
N ASN A 49 9.98 -4.90 -1.73
CA ASN A 49 9.23 -4.72 -2.97
C ASN A 49 8.04 -3.79 -2.75
N ILE A 50 7.80 -2.91 -3.72
CA ILE A 50 6.79 -1.85 -3.67
C ILE A 50 5.55 -2.32 -4.43
N TYR A 51 4.38 -2.10 -3.86
CA TYR A 51 3.10 -2.47 -4.47
C TYR A 51 2.10 -1.32 -4.42
N ARG A 52 1.32 -1.17 -5.49
CA ARG A 52 0.14 -0.29 -5.56
C ARG A 52 -1.11 -1.15 -5.65
N TYR A 53 -2.14 -0.78 -4.90
CA TYR A 53 -3.43 -1.44 -4.98
C TYR A 53 -4.11 -1.17 -6.33
N THR A 54 -4.64 -2.22 -6.97
CA THR A 54 -5.24 -2.13 -8.31
C THR A 54 -6.69 -1.66 -8.31
N GLY A 55 -7.35 -1.62 -7.15
CA GLY A 55 -8.80 -1.46 -7.07
C GLY A 55 -9.58 -2.78 -7.10
N ASN A 56 -8.92 -3.92 -7.31
CA ASN A 56 -9.56 -5.22 -7.48
C ASN A 56 -9.00 -6.27 -6.50
N ASP A 57 -9.80 -6.70 -5.51
CA ASP A 57 -9.41 -7.71 -4.52
C ASP A 57 -8.98 -9.08 -5.11
N GLY A 58 -9.42 -9.43 -6.33
CA GLY A 58 -9.04 -10.67 -7.00
C GLY A 58 -7.65 -10.64 -7.64
N SER A 59 -7.12 -9.44 -7.90
CA SER A 59 -5.75 -9.19 -8.34
C SER A 59 -5.25 -7.90 -7.70
N PRO A 60 -5.02 -7.90 -6.38
CA PRO A 60 -5.01 -6.68 -5.58
C PRO A 60 -3.80 -5.79 -5.78
N TRP A 61 -2.67 -6.32 -6.24
CA TRP A 61 -1.40 -5.59 -6.24
C TRP A 61 -0.74 -5.59 -7.61
N VAL A 62 -0.28 -4.43 -8.03
CA VAL A 62 0.72 -4.29 -9.09
C VAL A 62 2.06 -3.92 -8.46
N GLN A 63 3.12 -4.61 -8.86
CA GLN A 63 4.46 -4.32 -8.37
C GLN A 63 5.04 -3.10 -9.10
N ILE A 64 5.62 -2.18 -8.33
CA ILE A 64 6.33 -1.02 -8.84
C ILE A 64 7.84 -1.26 -8.68
N PRO A 65 8.66 -1.01 -9.70
CA PRO A 65 10.11 -1.20 -9.61
C PRO A 65 10.74 -0.34 -8.51
N GLY A 66 11.66 -0.93 -7.76
CA GLY A 66 12.39 -0.27 -6.68
C GLY A 66 12.41 -1.09 -5.39
N ALA A 67 12.99 -0.49 -4.34
CA ALA A 67 13.04 -1.08 -3.02
C ALA A 67 12.85 0.00 -1.93
N LEU A 68 11.82 -0.16 -1.09
CA LEU A 68 11.50 0.76 0.01
C LEU A 68 11.29 -0.01 1.32
N THR A 69 11.61 0.61 2.44
CA THR A 69 11.33 0.08 3.79
C THR A 69 10.06 0.65 4.39
N ASP A 70 9.65 1.84 3.94
CA ASP A 70 8.40 2.51 4.33
C ASP A 70 7.89 3.39 3.19
N ILE A 71 6.58 3.67 3.18
CA ILE A 71 5.89 4.36 2.10
C ILE A 71 4.73 5.21 2.64
N GLY A 72 4.54 6.39 2.06
CA GLY A 72 3.44 7.30 2.36
C GLY A 72 2.73 7.76 1.08
N ALA A 73 1.40 7.83 1.13
CA ALA A 73 0.52 8.21 0.05
C ALA A 73 -0.42 9.34 0.51
N GLY A 74 -0.31 10.51 -0.12
CA GLY A 74 -1.20 11.65 0.08
C GLY A 74 -2.57 11.45 -0.58
N ALA A 75 -3.58 12.12 -0.04
CA ALA A 75 -4.93 12.13 -0.61
C ALA A 75 -5.00 12.77 -2.01
N ASP A 76 -4.01 13.61 -2.33
CA ASP A 76 -3.81 14.25 -3.65
C ASP A 76 -3.13 13.34 -4.67
N GLY A 77 -2.82 12.09 -4.31
CA GLY A 77 -2.13 11.13 -5.17
C GLY A 77 -0.60 11.23 -5.13
N THR A 78 -0.03 12.13 -4.33
CA THR A 78 1.42 12.14 -4.11
C THR A 78 1.87 10.90 -3.34
N VAL A 79 3.01 10.33 -3.72
CA VAL A 79 3.56 9.14 -3.05
C VAL A 79 5.05 9.34 -2.83
N TRP A 80 5.46 9.11 -1.59
CA TRP A 80 6.85 9.20 -1.14
C TRP A 80 7.25 7.90 -0.45
N GLY A 81 8.54 7.62 -0.40
CA GLY A 81 9.04 6.50 0.37
C GLY A 81 10.51 6.65 0.71
N VAL A 82 10.94 5.81 1.65
CA VAL A 82 12.33 5.73 2.09
C VAL A 82 12.85 4.32 1.88
N ASN A 83 14.11 4.17 1.46
CA ASN A 83 14.77 2.88 1.33
C ASN A 83 15.57 2.50 2.58
N SER A 84 16.18 1.31 2.58
CA SER A 84 16.99 0.81 3.71
C SER A 84 18.25 1.65 3.99
N ALA A 85 18.71 2.46 3.04
CA ALA A 85 19.82 3.39 3.20
C ALA A 85 19.39 4.77 3.71
N GLY A 86 18.09 5.00 3.93
CA GLY A 86 17.55 6.29 4.35
C GLY A 86 17.36 7.29 3.20
N ASN A 87 17.55 6.89 1.95
CA ASN A 87 17.30 7.75 0.80
C ASN A 87 15.80 7.93 0.60
N ILE A 88 15.38 9.17 0.32
CA ILE A 88 13.98 9.56 0.12
C ILE A 88 13.69 9.64 -1.38
N TYR A 89 12.56 9.07 -1.80
CA TYR A 89 12.11 9.04 -3.18
C TYR A 89 10.68 9.53 -3.30
N ARG A 90 10.37 10.18 -4.43
CA ARG A 90 9.01 10.53 -4.83
C ARG A 90 8.64 9.74 -6.08
N TYR A 91 7.47 9.13 -6.10
CA TYR A 91 6.94 8.49 -7.28
C TYR A 91 6.43 9.54 -8.28
N THR A 92 6.83 9.41 -9.55
CA THR A 92 6.50 10.36 -10.64
C THR A 92 5.72 9.71 -11.78
N GLY A 93 5.45 8.41 -11.72
CA GLY A 93 4.99 7.61 -12.86
C GLY A 93 3.57 7.88 -13.38
N ASP A 94 2.79 8.73 -12.70
CA ASP A 94 1.43 9.11 -13.13
C ASP A 94 1.40 10.53 -13.78
N LEU A 95 2.56 11.18 -13.94
CA LEU A 95 2.64 12.47 -14.65
C LEU A 95 2.54 12.24 -16.17
N PRO A 96 1.68 12.98 -16.90
CA PRO A 96 1.78 13.02 -18.35
C PRO A 96 3.16 13.59 -18.73
N GLY A 97 3.86 12.85 -19.60
CA GLY A 97 5.13 13.30 -20.19
C GLY A 97 4.95 14.50 -21.11
#